data_AF-A0A3C1C972-F1
#
_entry.id   AF-A0A3C1C972-F1
#
_cell.length_a   1.000
_cell.length_b   1.000
_cell.length_c   1.000
_cell.angle_alpha   90.00
_cell.angle_beta   90.00
_cell.angle_gamma   90.00
#
_symmetry.space_group_name_H-M   'P 1'
#
loop_
_entity.id
_entity.type
_entity.pdbx_description
1 polymer ?
#
loop_
_entity_poly.entity_id
_entity_poly.type
_entity_poly.pdbx_seq_one_letter_code
_entity_poly.pdbx_strand_id
1 'polypeptide(L)'
;PLTAYCEHEECLRDSLYTYRYYLVDGQECPALYFDPLIIIGGDRTKHDGREPNYCTRCDDHHYLPAKEYTFFTLKPFGELAARGNIAPLFAELAALQGNIEESRLYSSIRGRCAEEIEREMQMNSLKVPLIAERALVYLYAEQNLLSEEQMRFFIQKLNLDKDYLSQRLADNRRPLAL
;
A
#
# COMPACT_ATOMS: atom_id res chain seq x y z
N PRO A 1 -10.31 -14.91 26.53
CA PRO A 1 -9.69 -14.37 25.31
C PRO A 1 -8.77 -13.20 25.67
N LEU A 2 -7.56 -13.14 25.10
CA LEU A 2 -6.70 -11.96 25.23
C LEU A 2 -7.16 -10.95 24.17
N THR A 3 -7.59 -9.76 24.60
CA THR A 3 -7.99 -8.64 23.73
C THR A 3 -7.15 -7.40 24.06
N ALA A 4 -7.06 -6.48 23.11
CA ALA A 4 -6.60 -5.11 23.36
C ALA A 4 -7.81 -4.16 23.35
N TYR A 5 -7.61 -2.88 23.68
CA TYR A 5 -8.63 -1.84 23.47
C TYR A 5 -8.32 -1.07 22.18
N CYS A 6 -9.35 -0.58 21.49
CA CYS A 6 -9.18 0.32 20.35
C CYS A 6 -8.44 1.59 20.78
N GLU A 7 -7.33 1.92 20.13
CA GLU A 7 -6.51 3.11 20.41
C GLU A 7 -6.96 4.35 19.62
N HIS A 8 -8.19 4.38 19.09
CA HIS A 8 -8.74 5.58 18.48
C HIS A 8 -9.11 6.57 19.60
N GLU A 9 -8.82 7.87 19.45
CA GLU A 9 -8.90 8.86 20.53
C GLU A 9 -10.27 8.91 21.23
N GLU A 10 -11.33 8.64 20.48
CA GLU A 10 -12.72 8.65 20.97
C GLU A 10 -13.30 7.24 21.22
N CYS A 11 -12.47 6.20 21.29
CA CYS A 11 -12.90 4.81 21.43
C CYS A 11 -12.15 4.06 22.54
N LEU A 12 -12.81 3.07 23.16
CA LEU A 12 -12.22 2.14 24.13
C LEU A 12 -12.83 0.74 24.03
N ARG A 13 -13.43 0.38 22.89
CA ARG A 13 -14.00 -0.96 22.67
C ARG A 13 -12.91 -2.02 22.58
N ASP A 14 -13.26 -3.26 22.86
CA ASP A 14 -12.37 -4.39 22.59
C ASP A 14 -11.94 -4.40 21.11
N SER A 15 -10.67 -4.72 20.90
CA SER A 15 -10.02 -4.82 19.61
C SER A 15 -9.31 -6.17 19.48
N LEU A 16 -9.45 -6.76 18.30
CA LEU A 16 -8.77 -7.99 17.88
C LEU A 16 -7.80 -7.74 16.71
N TYR A 17 -7.70 -6.51 16.22
CA TYR A 17 -6.99 -6.20 14.99
C TYR A 17 -5.76 -5.35 15.27
N THR A 18 -4.64 -5.76 14.70
CA THR A 18 -3.54 -4.85 14.44
C THR A 18 -3.87 -4.00 13.22
N TYR A 19 -3.69 -2.71 13.36
CA TYR A 19 -3.93 -1.72 12.32
C TYR A 19 -2.61 -1.03 11.97
N ARG A 20 -2.29 -1.04 10.68
CA ARG A 20 -1.12 -0.37 10.13
C ARG A 20 -1.55 0.92 9.47
N TYR A 21 -0.89 2.01 9.84
CA TYR A 21 -1.13 3.33 9.29
C TYR A 21 0.16 4.10 9.11
N TYR A 22 0.09 5.18 8.35
CA TYR A 22 1.15 6.14 8.15
C TYR A 22 0.67 7.50 8.68
N LEU A 23 1.60 8.31 9.16
CA LEU A 23 1.33 9.73 9.44
C LEU A 23 1.97 10.56 8.34
N VAL A 24 1.13 11.30 7.61
CA VAL A 24 1.55 12.22 6.54
C VAL A 24 0.94 13.58 6.87
N ASP A 25 1.79 14.60 7.04
CA ASP A 25 1.37 15.95 7.44
C ASP A 25 0.46 15.99 8.69
N GLY A 26 0.72 15.09 9.65
CA GLY A 26 -0.05 14.95 10.88
C GLY A 26 -1.39 14.21 10.72
N GLN A 27 -1.71 13.70 9.53
CA GLN A 27 -2.94 12.98 9.25
C GLN A 27 -2.72 11.47 9.25
N GLU A 28 -3.65 10.74 9.87
CA GLU A 28 -3.69 9.29 9.81
C GLU A 28 -4.05 8.84 8.39
N CYS A 29 -3.20 7.99 7.81
CA CYS A 29 -3.37 7.42 6.49
C CYS A 29 -3.32 5.88 6.59
N PRO A 30 -4.44 5.15 6.43
CA PRO A 30 -4.43 3.70 6.49
C PRO A 30 -3.50 3.12 5.42
N ALA A 31 -2.80 2.04 5.77
CA ALA A 31 -2.04 1.28 4.81
C ALA A 31 -2.96 0.71 3.72
N LEU A 32 -2.57 0.85 2.45
CA LEU A 32 -3.26 0.21 1.33
C LEU A 32 -3.23 -1.32 1.50
N TYR A 33 -4.24 -2.03 0.99
CA TYR A 33 -4.30 -3.49 1.15
C TYR A 33 -3.11 -4.24 0.53
N PHE A 34 -2.45 -3.66 -0.47
CA PHE A 34 -1.23 -4.18 -1.09
C PHE A 34 0.06 -3.59 -0.49
N ASP A 35 -0.01 -2.92 0.65
CA ASP A 35 1.17 -2.44 1.36
C ASP A 35 2.08 -3.63 1.75
N PRO A 36 3.42 -3.52 1.63
CA PRO A 36 4.31 -4.65 1.83
C PRO A 36 4.07 -5.36 3.18
N LEU A 37 3.80 -6.66 3.17
CA LEU A 37 3.46 -7.43 4.37
C LEU A 37 4.56 -7.35 5.41
N ILE A 38 5.81 -7.55 4.99
CA ILE A 38 6.99 -7.49 5.85
C ILE A 38 7.60 -6.10 5.75
N ILE A 39 7.44 -5.32 6.81
CA ILE A 39 8.15 -4.06 7.04
C ILE A 39 8.78 -4.14 8.42
N ILE A 40 10.11 -4.22 8.45
CA ILE A 40 10.85 -4.25 9.71
C ILE A 40 10.90 -2.83 10.27
N GLY A 41 10.05 -2.58 11.27
CA GLY A 41 9.99 -1.32 12.02
C GLY A 41 10.41 -1.50 13.48
N GLY A 42 10.43 -0.39 14.23
CA GLY A 42 10.64 -0.39 15.68
C GLY A 42 9.61 0.50 16.38
N ASP A 43 9.60 0.49 17.70
CA ASP A 43 8.52 1.04 18.56
C ASP A 43 8.35 2.58 18.53
N ARG A 44 9.06 3.30 17.66
CA ARG A 44 9.01 4.77 17.60
C ARG A 44 8.00 5.23 16.57
N THR A 45 7.15 6.17 16.95
CA THR A 45 6.25 6.85 16.03
C THR A 45 7.01 7.52 14.87
N LYS A 46 6.50 7.33 13.66
CA LYS A 46 7.06 7.84 12.40
C LYS A 46 6.09 8.81 11.74
N HIS A 47 6.64 9.88 11.16
CA HIS A 47 5.91 10.95 10.50
C HIS A 47 6.36 11.17 9.05
N ASP A 48 7.20 10.28 8.51
CA ASP A 48 7.80 10.42 7.18
C ASP A 48 6.95 9.81 6.05
N GLY A 49 5.85 9.12 6.39
CA GLY A 49 5.01 8.39 5.43
C GLY A 49 5.68 7.18 4.77
N ARG A 50 6.98 6.94 5.01
CA ARG A 50 7.73 5.82 4.42
C ARG A 50 7.63 4.59 5.31
N GLU A 51 7.79 4.78 6.61
CA GLU A 51 7.67 3.74 7.62
C GLU A 51 6.29 3.79 8.30
N PRO A 52 5.64 2.63 8.50
CA PRO A 52 4.35 2.58 9.16
C PRO A 52 4.46 2.71 10.68
N ASN A 53 3.35 3.13 11.27
CA ASN A 53 3.01 2.94 12.66
C ASN A 53 2.04 1.77 12.81
N TYR A 54 1.99 1.22 14.02
CA TYR A 54 1.08 0.13 14.38
C TYR A 54 0.32 0.49 15.64
N CYS A 55 -0.97 0.18 15.64
CA CYS A 55 -1.82 0.28 16.81
C CYS A 55 -2.92 -0.77 16.73
N THR A 56 -3.85 -0.74 17.68
CA THR A 56 -5.02 -1.60 17.71
C THR A 56 -6.29 -0.79 17.41
N ARG A 57 -7.20 -1.36 16.61
CA ARG A 57 -8.48 -0.73 16.22
C ARG A 57 -9.63 -1.74 16.27
N CYS A 58 -10.80 -1.34 16.76
CA CYS A 58 -12.01 -2.15 16.64
C CYS A 58 -12.53 -2.16 15.18
N ASP A 59 -13.54 -2.97 14.88
CA ASP A 59 -14.14 -3.09 13.54
C ASP A 59 -14.48 -1.75 12.89
N ASP A 60 -15.10 -0.83 13.65
CA ASP A 60 -15.54 0.48 13.15
C ASP A 60 -14.37 1.42 12.76
N HIS A 61 -13.18 1.19 13.30
CA HIS A 61 -12.00 2.04 13.08
C HIS A 61 -10.87 1.29 12.36
N HIS A 62 -11.12 0.07 11.88
CA HIS A 62 -10.14 -0.73 11.14
C HIS A 62 -10.38 -0.59 9.65
N TYR A 63 -9.60 0.27 9.01
CA TYR A 63 -9.72 0.53 7.57
C TYR A 63 -8.77 -0.35 6.78
N LEU A 64 -9.27 -1.00 5.71
CA LEU A 64 -8.48 -1.74 4.73
C LEU A 64 -8.74 -1.24 3.30
N PRO A 65 -8.20 -0.08 2.93
CA PRO A 65 -8.41 0.53 1.62
C PRO A 65 -7.91 -0.32 0.47
N ALA A 66 -8.55 -0.15 -0.69
CA ALA A 66 -8.12 -0.75 -1.95
C ALA A 66 -8.15 -2.30 -2.02
N LYS A 67 -8.81 -3.01 -1.09
CA LYS A 67 -8.91 -4.48 -1.15
C LYS A 67 -9.44 -5.00 -2.50
N GLU A 68 -10.52 -4.43 -3.01
CA GLU A 68 -11.06 -4.81 -4.34
C GLU A 68 -10.11 -4.47 -5.47
N TYR A 69 -9.55 -3.26 -5.46
CA TYR A 69 -8.54 -2.85 -6.44
C TYR A 69 -7.37 -3.84 -6.49
N THR A 70 -6.88 -4.31 -5.33
CA THR A 70 -5.78 -5.26 -5.26
C THR A 70 -6.10 -6.55 -6.01
N PHE A 71 -7.28 -7.14 -5.79
CA PHE A 71 -7.65 -8.43 -6.37
C PHE A 71 -8.22 -8.36 -7.78
N PHE A 72 -8.93 -7.28 -8.13
CA PHE A 72 -9.63 -7.15 -9.40
C PHE A 72 -8.92 -6.23 -10.41
N THR A 73 -7.85 -5.54 -10.01
CA THR A 73 -7.07 -4.68 -10.90
C THR A 73 -5.57 -4.95 -10.80
N LEU A 74 -4.95 -4.67 -9.64
CA LEU A 74 -3.49 -4.72 -9.53
C LEU A 74 -2.93 -6.11 -9.79
N LYS A 75 -3.48 -7.13 -9.11
CA LYS A 75 -3.05 -8.52 -9.30
C LYS A 75 -3.27 -9.01 -10.74
N PRO A 76 -4.47 -8.83 -11.36
CA PRO A 76 -4.67 -9.14 -12.77
C PRO A 76 -3.68 -8.43 -13.71
N PHE A 77 -3.31 -7.18 -13.45
CA PHE A 77 -2.28 -6.49 -14.23
C PHE A 77 -0.90 -7.12 -14.06
N GLY A 78 -0.54 -7.54 -12.85
CA GLY A 78 0.65 -8.35 -12.60
C GLY A 78 0.64 -9.68 -13.35
N GLU A 79 -0.49 -10.38 -13.39
CA GLU A 79 -0.64 -11.65 -14.12
C GLU A 79 -0.52 -11.46 -15.65
N LEU A 80 -1.02 -10.34 -16.19
CA LEU A 80 -0.83 -9.99 -17.60
C LEU A 80 0.64 -9.67 -17.89
N ALA A 81 1.31 -8.93 -17.01
CA ALA A 81 2.73 -8.64 -17.12
C ALA A 81 3.57 -9.92 -17.08
N ALA A 82 3.26 -10.88 -16.19
CA ALA A 82 3.91 -12.19 -16.13
C ALA A 82 3.83 -12.95 -17.47
N ARG A 83 2.74 -12.75 -18.24
CA ARG A 83 2.53 -13.33 -19.58
C ARG A 83 3.14 -12.52 -20.72
N GLY A 84 3.92 -11.48 -20.41
CA GLY A 84 4.59 -10.60 -21.37
C GLY A 84 3.80 -9.35 -21.76
N ASN A 85 2.54 -9.21 -21.34
CA ASN A 85 1.74 -8.00 -21.60
C ASN A 85 1.90 -6.99 -20.45
N ILE A 86 2.97 -6.20 -20.50
CA ILE A 86 3.31 -5.24 -19.45
C ILE A 86 2.50 -3.93 -19.50
N ALA A 87 1.84 -3.63 -20.62
CA ALA A 87 1.28 -2.30 -20.87
C ALA A 87 0.22 -1.86 -19.85
N PRO A 88 -0.75 -2.71 -19.43
CA PRO A 88 -1.74 -2.33 -18.43
C PRO A 88 -1.10 -1.98 -17.07
N LEU A 89 -0.15 -2.80 -16.62
CA LEU A 89 0.56 -2.56 -15.37
C LEU A 89 1.41 -1.30 -15.46
N PHE A 90 2.10 -1.08 -16.59
CA PHE A 90 2.91 0.12 -16.80
C PHE A 90 2.07 1.39 -16.70
N ALA A 91 0.93 1.43 -17.39
CA ALA A 91 0.03 2.58 -17.37
C ALA A 91 -0.49 2.88 -15.96
N GLU A 92 -0.86 1.84 -15.22
CA GLU A 92 -1.32 2.00 -13.83
C GLU A 92 -0.21 2.51 -12.92
N LEU A 93 0.99 1.90 -12.95
CA LEU A 93 2.13 2.36 -12.14
C LEU A 93 2.57 3.79 -12.48
N ALA A 94 2.49 4.17 -13.77
CA ALA A 94 2.78 5.54 -14.20
C ALA A 94 1.76 6.54 -13.63
N ALA A 95 0.46 6.19 -13.61
CA ALA A 95 -0.57 7.00 -12.98
C ALA A 95 -0.33 7.12 -11.47
N LEU A 96 -0.03 6.01 -10.78
CA LEU A 96 0.28 6.00 -9.35
C LEU A 96 1.49 6.90 -8.99
N GLN A 97 2.51 6.96 -9.85
CA GLN A 97 3.71 7.78 -9.61
C GLN A 97 3.53 9.26 -9.98
N GLY A 98 2.76 9.55 -11.03
CA GLY A 98 2.63 10.89 -11.59
C GLY A 98 1.34 11.59 -11.22
N ASN A 99 0.21 11.11 -11.76
CA ASN A 99 -1.12 11.67 -11.53
C ASN A 99 -2.07 10.60 -10.97
N ILE A 100 -2.12 10.49 -9.64
CA ILE A 100 -2.88 9.44 -8.98
C ILE A 100 -4.38 9.51 -9.30
N GLU A 101 -4.94 10.67 -9.64
CA GLU A 101 -6.35 10.81 -9.98
C GLU A 101 -6.75 10.05 -11.26
N GLU A 102 -5.79 9.80 -12.15
CA GLU A 102 -5.98 9.01 -13.37
C GLU A 102 -5.86 7.49 -13.12
N SER A 103 -5.40 7.09 -11.93
CA SER A 103 -5.21 5.68 -11.61
C SER A 103 -6.54 4.95 -11.38
N ARG A 104 -6.54 3.64 -11.63
CA ARG A 104 -7.68 2.80 -11.25
C ARG A 104 -7.81 2.68 -9.74
N LEU A 105 -6.72 2.82 -9.00
CA LEU A 105 -6.73 2.88 -7.54
C LEU A 105 -7.61 4.03 -7.03
N TYR A 106 -7.36 5.26 -7.49
CA TYR A 106 -8.13 6.43 -7.09
C TYR A 106 -9.62 6.26 -7.43
N SER A 107 -9.91 5.82 -8.65
CA SER A 107 -11.28 5.56 -9.09
C SER A 107 -11.98 4.52 -8.21
N SER A 108 -11.26 3.45 -7.83
CA SER A 108 -11.78 2.39 -6.97
C SER A 108 -12.10 2.86 -5.56
N ILE A 109 -11.23 3.68 -4.95
CA ILE A 109 -11.47 4.21 -3.61
C ILE A 109 -12.62 5.24 -3.62
N ARG A 110 -12.58 6.19 -4.56
CA ARG A 110 -13.58 7.26 -4.64
C ARG A 110 -15.01 6.74 -4.88
N GLY A 111 -15.15 5.66 -5.64
CA GLY A 111 -16.45 5.09 -6.02
C GLY A 111 -17.17 4.28 -4.94
N ARG A 112 -16.51 3.97 -3.81
CA ARG A 112 -16.97 2.93 -2.88
C ARG A 112 -17.68 3.44 -1.63
N CYS A 113 -17.30 4.61 -1.11
CA CYS A 113 -17.84 5.10 0.15
C CYS A 113 -19.14 5.88 -0.09
N ALA A 114 -20.21 5.50 0.61
CA ALA A 114 -21.44 6.28 0.65
C ALA A 114 -21.30 7.46 1.63
N GLU A 115 -20.65 7.22 2.77
CA GLU A 115 -20.46 8.20 3.84
C GLU A 115 -19.18 9.04 3.62
N GLU A 116 -19.25 10.31 4.00
CA GLU A 116 -18.19 11.30 3.76
C GLU A 116 -16.95 11.05 4.64
N ILE A 117 -17.14 10.72 5.91
CA ILE A 117 -16.05 10.47 6.87
C ILE A 117 -15.26 9.21 6.50
N GLU A 118 -15.95 8.11 6.21
CA GLU A 118 -15.29 6.89 5.74
C GLU A 118 -14.54 7.13 4.43
N ARG A 119 -15.13 7.94 3.52
CA ARG A 119 -14.48 8.29 2.26
C ARG A 119 -13.20 9.07 2.51
N GLU A 120 -13.23 10.07 3.39
CA GLU A 120 -12.04 10.86 3.72
C GLU A 120 -10.92 9.96 4.24
N MET A 121 -11.22 9.07 5.20
CA MET A 121 -10.21 8.16 5.72
C MET A 121 -9.64 7.21 4.67
N GLN A 122 -10.50 6.69 3.80
CA GLN A 122 -10.06 5.84 2.68
C GLN A 122 -9.20 6.63 1.69
N MET A 123 -9.56 7.87 1.39
CA MET A 123 -8.81 8.75 0.49
C MET A 123 -7.46 9.18 1.08
N ASN A 124 -7.34 9.28 2.41
CA ASN A 124 -6.05 9.56 3.06
C ASN A 124 -4.99 8.50 2.75
N SER A 125 -5.37 7.26 2.49
CA SER A 125 -4.41 6.21 2.06
C SER A 125 -3.64 6.57 0.78
N LEU A 126 -4.20 7.44 -0.07
CA LEU A 126 -3.58 7.91 -1.31
C LEU A 126 -2.52 9.00 -1.08
N LYS A 127 -2.43 9.55 0.14
CA LYS A 127 -1.39 10.51 0.54
C LYS A 127 -0.08 9.83 0.92
N VAL A 128 -0.11 8.52 1.19
CA VAL A 128 1.09 7.74 1.51
C VAL A 128 2.03 7.79 0.31
N PRO A 129 3.31 8.14 0.48
CA PRO A 129 4.24 8.20 -0.64
C PRO A 129 4.59 6.80 -1.17
N LEU A 130 5.16 6.78 -2.38
CA LEU A 130 5.74 5.59 -3.02
C LEU A 130 4.74 4.45 -3.28
N ILE A 131 3.52 4.79 -3.70
CA ILE A 131 2.45 3.81 -3.93
C ILE A 131 2.82 2.86 -5.08
N ALA A 132 3.46 3.37 -6.13
CA ALA A 132 3.93 2.54 -7.25
C ALA A 132 4.99 1.52 -6.79
N GLU A 133 5.92 1.93 -5.94
CA GLU A 133 6.94 1.06 -5.35
C GLU A 133 6.31 -0.01 -4.45
N ARG A 134 5.36 0.38 -3.59
CA ARG A 134 4.61 -0.56 -2.74
C ARG A 134 3.89 -1.61 -3.58
N ALA A 135 3.23 -1.19 -4.67
CA ALA A 135 2.59 -2.10 -5.62
C ALA A 135 3.59 -3.05 -6.28
N LEU A 136 4.78 -2.58 -6.66
CA LEU A 136 5.84 -3.44 -7.21
C LEU A 136 6.37 -4.46 -6.19
N VAL A 137 6.57 -4.05 -4.94
CA VAL A 137 6.98 -4.99 -3.88
C VAL A 137 5.94 -6.08 -3.68
N TYR A 138 4.65 -5.71 -3.61
CA TYR A 138 3.55 -6.68 -3.52
C TYR A 138 3.56 -7.67 -4.71
N LEU A 139 3.62 -7.16 -5.94
CA LEU A 139 3.57 -7.99 -7.14
C LEU A 139 4.80 -8.90 -7.29
N TYR A 140 6.00 -8.39 -6.98
CA TYR A 140 7.24 -9.14 -7.10
C TYR A 140 7.45 -10.06 -5.90
N ALA A 141 7.58 -9.50 -4.69
CA ALA A 141 8.04 -10.24 -3.52
C ALA A 141 6.99 -11.20 -2.97
N GLU A 142 5.71 -10.78 -2.96
CA GLU A 142 4.65 -11.53 -2.29
C GLU A 142 3.82 -12.37 -3.26
N GLN A 143 3.46 -11.82 -4.41
CA GLN A 143 2.66 -12.56 -5.40
C GLN A 143 3.51 -13.35 -6.41
N ASN A 144 4.82 -13.10 -6.49
CA ASN A 144 5.72 -13.75 -7.45
C ASN A 144 5.27 -13.62 -8.92
N LEU A 145 4.74 -12.45 -9.29
CA LEU A 145 4.18 -12.19 -10.62
C LEU A 145 5.12 -11.45 -11.57
N LEU A 146 6.18 -10.82 -11.06
CA LEU A 146 7.14 -10.08 -11.88
C LEU A 146 8.50 -10.77 -11.88
N SER A 147 9.18 -10.75 -13.03
CA SER A 147 10.59 -11.13 -13.11
C SER A 147 11.50 -9.99 -12.63
N GLU A 148 12.76 -10.31 -12.35
CA GLU A 148 13.77 -9.28 -12.03
C GLU A 148 13.96 -8.27 -13.17
N GLU A 149 13.92 -8.74 -14.42
CA GLU A 149 14.02 -7.88 -15.59
C GLU A 149 12.85 -6.89 -15.66
N GLN A 150 11.63 -7.37 -15.42
CA GLN A 150 10.43 -6.52 -15.39
C GLN A 150 10.50 -5.50 -14.25
N MET A 151 10.95 -5.92 -13.06
CA MET A 151 11.17 -5.00 -11.93
C MET A 151 12.12 -3.87 -12.33
N ARG A 152 13.30 -4.21 -12.86
CA ARG A 152 14.30 -3.23 -13.31
C ARG A 152 13.74 -2.30 -14.38
N PHE A 153 12.98 -2.85 -15.33
CA PHE A 153 12.31 -2.07 -16.37
C PHE A 153 11.37 -1.02 -15.78
N PHE A 154 10.45 -1.40 -14.89
CA PHE A 154 9.51 -0.45 -14.29
C PHE A 154 10.24 0.63 -13.47
N ILE A 155 11.21 0.22 -12.65
CA ILE A 155 11.98 1.13 -11.79
C ILE A 155 12.73 2.16 -12.63
N GLN A 156 13.40 1.73 -13.70
CA GLN A 156 14.13 2.64 -14.57
C GLN A 156 13.20 3.55 -15.36
N LYS A 157 12.12 3.01 -15.93
CA LYS A 157 11.23 3.77 -16.82
C LYS A 157 10.37 4.78 -16.09
N LEU A 158 9.99 4.49 -14.85
CA LEU A 158 9.17 5.37 -14.02
C LEU A 158 9.99 6.17 -13.00
N ASN A 159 11.33 6.01 -13.00
CA ASN A 159 12.26 6.66 -12.08
C ASN A 159 11.85 6.49 -10.60
N LEU A 160 11.58 5.24 -10.21
CA LEU A 160 11.10 4.89 -8.88
C LEU A 160 12.22 4.89 -7.83
N ASP A 161 11.85 5.04 -6.56
CA ASP A 161 12.77 5.12 -5.43
C ASP A 161 13.49 3.79 -5.17
N LYS A 162 14.75 3.71 -5.63
CA LYS A 162 15.58 2.51 -5.52
C LYS A 162 15.96 2.17 -4.10
N ASP A 163 16.14 3.16 -3.23
CA ASP A 163 16.57 2.93 -1.85
C ASP A 163 15.42 2.30 -1.06
N TYR A 164 14.21 2.84 -1.22
CA TYR A 164 12.99 2.25 -0.67
C TYR A 164 12.81 0.81 -1.15
N LEU A 165 12.87 0.59 -2.46
CA LEU A 165 12.68 -0.74 -3.03
C LEU A 165 13.74 -1.72 -2.55
N SER A 166 15.01 -1.32 -2.52
CA SER A 166 16.11 -2.17 -2.03
C SER A 166 15.87 -2.61 -0.59
N GLN A 167 15.46 -1.69 0.28
CA GLN A 167 15.16 -2.00 1.68
C GLN A 167 13.95 -2.93 1.80
N ARG A 168 12.82 -2.61 1.17
CA ARG A 168 11.59 -3.40 1.27
C ARG A 168 11.76 -4.80 0.68
N LEU A 169 12.51 -4.94 -0.41
CA LEU A 169 12.83 -6.24 -1.00
C LEU A 169 13.77 -7.07 -0.12
N ALA A 170 14.74 -6.44 0.55
CA ALA A 170 15.60 -7.10 1.53
C ALA A 170 14.81 -7.60 2.75
N ASP A 171 13.90 -6.80 3.29
CA ASP A 171 13.00 -7.17 4.39
C ASP A 171 12.18 -8.43 4.03
N ASN A 172 11.73 -8.52 2.78
CA ASN A 172 11.00 -9.67 2.24
C ASN A 172 11.91 -10.85 1.84
N ARG A 173 13.20 -10.82 2.20
CA ARG A 173 14.23 -11.83 1.86
C ARG A 173 14.34 -12.11 0.36
N ARG A 174 14.07 -11.10 -0.47
CA ARG A 174 14.10 -11.20 -1.92
C ARG A 174 14.83 -10.01 -2.55
N PRO A 175 16.10 -9.79 -2.15
CA PRO A 175 16.85 -8.62 -2.57
C PRO A 175 17.06 -8.60 -4.08
N LEU A 176 17.05 -7.40 -4.65
CA LEU A 176 17.31 -7.17 -6.07
C LEU A 176 18.40 -6.09 -6.17
N ALA A 177 19.44 -6.33 -6.97
CA ALA A 177 20.52 -5.36 -7.14
C ALA A 177 20.10 -4.23 -8.09
N LEU A 178 19.53 -3.11 -7.62
CA LEU A 178 18.86 -2.07 -8.43
C LEU A 178 19.75 -0.97 -9.02
#